data_AF-A0A7V0QPL4-F1
#
_entry.id   AF-A0A7V0QPL4-F1
#
_cell.length_a   1.000
_cell.length_b   1.000
_cell.length_c   1.000
_cell.angle_alpha   90.00
_cell.angle_beta   90.00
_cell.angle_gamma   90.00
#
_symmetry.space_group_name_H-M   'P 1'
#
loop_
_entity.id
_entity.type
_entity.pdbx_description
1 polymer ?
#
loop_
_entity_poly.entity_id
_entity_poly.type
_entity_poly.pdbx_seq_one_letter_code
_entity_poly.pdbx_strand_id
1 'polypeptide(L)'
;MSISLGSPLGSFQGIAPEDPLRDYLRRYPPGPYPAVVLGDPSGGTAHLAALLGVPLLPPCYLLGVRHRISPDDTRSYVRQGLALGEMLGPREGFEVVIHYDPIHDRDLVARAALVRVRFTSLPRIYREFIREHLRPGGTIVLAEDRYSWPQVELLPGIWLQVGGLGAIPPEEYTRRYPLPGEPRIRRESEWGTPEGFSQAVEEFAVESGYRLIRIAENHPEGFSRLAFRAYRAAGARLGLVILDCFTSMDARFCRRTGIAPLHLVFNTADSFSFALEELQRIHPRKIYLLLHPSFSPPPDLVPFARWREALGGNLEPLVDEDLWPQDPYAPFYAAARLAELEARYALETDLSLGVEALRSLLP
;
A
#
# COMPACT_ATOMS: atom_id res chain seq x y z
N MET A 1 -8.91 14.78 -26.85
CA MET A 1 -8.03 13.59 -26.87
C MET A 1 -8.38 12.72 -25.68
N SER A 2 -8.79 11.47 -25.90
CA SER A 2 -9.10 10.55 -24.81
C SER A 2 -7.79 10.02 -24.23
N ILE A 3 -7.34 10.59 -23.13
CA ILE A 3 -6.29 9.98 -22.32
C ILE A 3 -6.91 8.72 -21.70
N SER A 4 -6.49 7.55 -22.17
CA SER A 4 -6.96 6.26 -21.65
C SER A 4 -5.91 5.75 -20.67
N LEU A 5 -6.34 5.38 -19.45
CA LEU A 5 -5.46 4.87 -18.40
C LEU A 5 -4.91 3.48 -18.76
N GLY A 6 -3.72 3.15 -18.23
CA GLY A 6 -3.04 1.88 -18.49
C GLY A 6 -2.31 1.81 -19.84
N SER A 7 -1.67 0.68 -20.09
CA SER A 7 -0.92 0.37 -21.32
C SER A 7 -1.72 -0.57 -22.23
N PRO A 8 -1.61 -0.46 -23.57
CA PRO A 8 -2.15 -1.47 -24.48
C PRO A 8 -1.62 -2.86 -24.12
N LEU A 9 -2.44 -3.90 -24.28
CA LEU A 9 -2.05 -5.29 -23.92
C LEU A 9 -0.73 -5.71 -24.59
N GLY A 10 -0.52 -5.36 -25.87
CA GLY A 10 0.70 -5.68 -26.60
C GLY A 10 1.99 -5.06 -26.03
N SER A 11 1.88 -4.02 -25.20
CA SER A 11 3.04 -3.41 -24.53
C SER A 11 3.66 -4.31 -23.45
N PHE A 12 2.96 -5.36 -23.02
CA PHE A 12 3.47 -6.32 -22.04
C PHE A 12 4.18 -7.53 -22.67
N GLN A 13 4.25 -7.58 -24.00
CA GLN A 13 4.87 -8.71 -24.71
C GLN A 13 6.36 -8.81 -24.38
N GLY A 14 6.78 -9.97 -23.88
CA GLY A 14 8.18 -10.25 -23.56
C GLY A 14 8.69 -9.64 -22.25
N ILE A 15 7.83 -9.00 -21.45
CA ILE A 15 8.20 -8.54 -20.11
C ILE A 15 8.40 -9.74 -19.20
N ALA A 16 9.56 -9.82 -18.54
CA ALA A 16 9.77 -10.79 -17.48
C ALA A 16 9.12 -10.28 -16.18
N PRO A 17 8.54 -11.17 -15.34
CA PRO A 17 7.90 -10.77 -14.09
C PRO A 17 8.80 -9.92 -13.17
N GLU A 18 10.12 -10.13 -13.16
CA GLU A 18 11.06 -9.35 -12.34
C GLU A 18 11.48 -8.00 -12.94
N ASP A 19 11.15 -7.69 -14.20
CA ASP A 19 11.63 -6.46 -14.86
C ASP A 19 11.14 -5.17 -14.16
N PRO A 20 9.85 -5.03 -13.78
CA PRO A 20 9.40 -3.86 -13.03
C PRO A 20 10.10 -3.70 -11.67
N LEU A 21 10.47 -4.81 -11.03
CA LEU A 21 11.23 -4.78 -9.77
C LEU A 21 12.63 -4.21 -9.98
N ARG A 22 13.28 -4.51 -11.11
CA ARG A 22 14.61 -3.96 -11.44
C ARG A 22 14.60 -2.45 -11.51
N ASP A 23 13.60 -1.88 -12.19
CA ASP A 23 13.46 -0.43 -12.31
C ASP A 23 13.08 0.24 -10.99
N TYR A 24 12.29 -0.45 -10.17
CA TYR A 24 11.99 -0.01 -8.81
C TYR A 24 13.26 0.05 -7.93
N LEU A 25 14.07 -1.01 -7.94
CA LEU A 25 15.29 -1.10 -7.11
C LEU A 25 16.34 -0.04 -7.46
N ARG A 26 16.45 0.35 -8.74
CA ARG A 26 17.38 1.41 -9.21
C ARG A 26 17.13 2.77 -8.58
N ARG A 27 15.99 2.98 -7.93
CA ARG A 27 15.66 4.23 -7.22
C ARG A 27 16.37 4.33 -5.87
N TYR A 28 16.84 3.21 -5.33
CA TYR A 28 17.57 3.19 -4.07
C TYR A 28 19.05 3.56 -4.29
N PRO A 29 19.64 4.41 -3.44
CA PRO A 29 21.08 4.59 -3.38
C PRO A 29 21.85 3.27 -3.18
N PRO A 30 23.16 3.22 -3.49
CA PRO A 30 23.94 1.98 -3.44
C PRO A 30 24.20 1.41 -2.02
N GLY A 31 23.71 2.04 -0.94
CA GLY A 31 23.93 1.55 0.44
C GLY A 31 25.37 1.74 0.95
N PRO A 32 25.85 0.91 1.90
CA PRO A 32 25.18 -0.25 2.49
C PRO A 32 24.12 0.15 3.53
N TYR A 33 23.01 -0.59 3.56
CA TYR A 33 21.92 -0.37 4.48
C TYR A 33 22.07 -1.18 5.77
N PRO A 34 21.61 -0.66 6.93
CA PRO A 34 21.58 -1.41 8.18
C PRO A 34 20.46 -2.47 8.21
N ALA A 35 19.40 -2.25 7.45
CA ALA A 35 18.28 -3.15 7.28
C ALA A 35 17.63 -3.00 5.90
N VAL A 36 16.67 -3.86 5.61
CA VAL A 36 15.74 -3.78 4.48
C VAL A 36 14.36 -4.22 4.97
N VAL A 37 13.29 -3.58 4.49
CA VAL A 37 11.91 -3.97 4.79
C VAL A 37 11.34 -4.72 3.58
N LEU A 38 10.69 -5.87 3.80
CA LEU A 38 9.99 -6.62 2.77
C LEU A 38 8.57 -6.96 3.21
N GLY A 39 7.65 -7.09 2.25
CA GLY A 39 6.27 -7.48 2.52
C GLY A 39 5.29 -6.32 2.29
N ASP A 40 4.34 -6.15 3.19
CA ASP A 40 3.23 -5.20 3.11
C ASP A 40 3.59 -3.87 2.39
N PRO A 41 2.88 -3.50 1.31
CA PRO A 41 3.12 -2.26 0.60
C PRO A 41 2.36 -1.05 1.18
N SER A 42 1.69 -1.17 2.34
CA SER A 42 0.93 -0.06 2.93
C SER A 42 1.76 1.18 3.22
N GLY A 43 1.08 2.33 3.31
CA GLY A 43 1.73 3.57 3.72
C GLY A 43 2.29 3.51 5.14
N GLY A 44 1.71 2.70 6.04
CA GLY A 44 2.27 2.45 7.37
C GLY A 44 3.66 1.82 7.27
N THR A 45 3.81 0.78 6.45
CA THR A 45 5.10 0.14 6.21
C THR A 45 6.08 1.06 5.46
N ALA A 46 5.59 1.85 4.49
CA ALA A 46 6.42 2.84 3.80
C ALA A 46 6.95 3.93 4.75
N HIS A 47 6.11 4.44 5.66
CA HIS A 47 6.53 5.38 6.71
C HIS A 47 7.57 4.79 7.65
N LEU A 48 7.39 3.52 8.03
CA LEU A 48 8.35 2.80 8.86
C LEU A 48 9.70 2.64 8.15
N ALA A 49 9.70 2.17 6.89
CA ALA A 49 10.91 2.01 6.09
C ALA A 49 11.64 3.35 5.90
N ALA A 50 10.90 4.42 5.63
CA ALA A 50 11.44 5.76 5.51
C ALA A 50 12.11 6.23 6.81
N LEU A 51 11.45 6.06 7.97
CA LEU A 51 11.98 6.46 9.28
C LEU A 51 13.26 5.69 9.64
N LEU A 52 13.35 4.41 9.27
CA LEU A 52 14.56 3.60 9.41
C LEU A 52 15.67 3.99 8.42
N GLY A 53 15.33 4.72 7.35
CA GLY A 53 16.25 5.07 6.28
C GLY A 53 16.66 3.88 5.42
N VAL A 54 15.74 2.94 5.17
CA VAL A 54 16.03 1.67 4.48
C VAL A 54 15.08 1.40 3.30
N PRO A 55 15.48 0.55 2.33
CA PRO A 55 14.61 0.17 1.22
C PRO A 55 13.37 -0.62 1.67
N LEU A 56 12.25 -0.39 0.99
CA LEU A 56 11.03 -1.19 1.06
C LEU A 56 10.90 -2.04 -0.20
N LEU A 57 10.82 -3.35 -0.08
CA LEU A 57 10.73 -4.31 -1.19
C LEU A 57 9.38 -5.06 -1.13
N PRO A 58 8.35 -4.59 -1.85
CA PRO A 58 7.02 -5.19 -1.81
C PRO A 58 6.97 -6.55 -2.55
N PRO A 59 6.06 -7.47 -2.18
CA PRO A 59 5.92 -8.78 -2.80
C PRO A 59 5.10 -8.72 -4.09
N CYS A 60 4.56 -7.57 -4.47
CA CYS A 60 3.74 -7.42 -5.66
C CYS A 60 3.91 -6.05 -6.31
N TYR A 61 3.44 -5.95 -7.55
CA TYR A 61 3.24 -4.70 -8.26
C TYR A 61 1.99 -4.79 -9.16
N LEU A 62 1.51 -3.63 -9.59
CA LEU A 62 0.31 -3.50 -10.40
C LEU A 62 0.64 -3.23 -11.87
N LEU A 63 -0.03 -3.95 -12.77
CA LEU A 63 -0.09 -3.68 -14.20
C LEU A 63 -1.52 -3.28 -14.59
N GLY A 64 -1.67 -2.24 -15.41
CA GLY A 64 -2.96 -1.78 -15.91
C GLY A 64 -3.10 -2.00 -17.41
N VAL A 65 -3.99 -2.90 -17.83
CA VAL A 65 -4.29 -3.15 -19.24
C VAL A 65 -5.38 -2.19 -19.71
N ARG A 66 -5.03 -1.26 -20.59
CA ARG A 66 -5.93 -0.26 -21.14
C ARG A 66 -7.13 -0.89 -21.85
N HIS A 67 -8.33 -0.39 -21.56
CA HIS A 67 -9.56 -0.74 -22.28
C HIS A 67 -10.65 0.33 -22.11
N ARG A 68 -11.85 0.03 -22.63
CA ARG A 68 -13.10 0.74 -22.34
C ARG A 68 -14.20 -0.31 -22.19
N ILE A 69 -14.52 -0.66 -20.95
CA ILE A 69 -15.47 -1.72 -20.62
C ILE A 69 -16.44 -1.13 -19.59
N SER A 70 -17.71 -1.54 -19.61
CA SER A 70 -18.62 -1.16 -18.53
C SER A 70 -18.06 -1.64 -17.20
N PRO A 71 -18.05 -0.83 -16.13
CA PRO A 71 -17.60 -1.30 -14.82
C PRO A 71 -18.32 -2.55 -14.33
N ASP A 72 -19.54 -2.79 -14.79
CA ASP A 72 -20.37 -3.95 -14.42
C ASP A 72 -20.20 -5.15 -15.38
N ASP A 73 -19.41 -5.03 -16.45
CA ASP A 73 -19.10 -6.14 -17.37
C ASP A 73 -17.87 -6.92 -16.88
N THR A 74 -18.11 -7.70 -15.81
CA THR A 74 -17.10 -8.58 -15.18
C THR A 74 -16.49 -9.55 -16.19
N ARG A 75 -17.28 -10.07 -17.14
CA ARG A 75 -16.80 -11.08 -18.11
C ARG A 75 -15.74 -10.50 -19.02
N SER A 76 -15.97 -9.32 -19.58
CA SER A 76 -15.00 -8.66 -20.44
C SER A 76 -13.77 -8.20 -19.66
N TYR A 77 -13.95 -7.71 -18.43
CA TYR A 77 -12.85 -7.33 -17.55
C TYR A 77 -11.92 -8.51 -17.24
N VAL A 78 -12.50 -9.64 -16.80
CA VAL A 78 -11.75 -10.87 -16.49
C VAL A 78 -11.01 -11.39 -17.72
N ARG A 79 -11.63 -11.32 -18.91
CA ARG A 79 -10.96 -11.71 -20.15
C ARG A 79 -9.71 -10.88 -20.45
N GLN A 80 -9.75 -9.58 -20.21
CA GLN A 80 -8.58 -8.71 -20.37
C GLN A 80 -7.46 -9.06 -19.38
N GLY A 81 -7.82 -9.31 -18.12
CA GLY A 81 -6.87 -9.72 -17.10
C GLY A 81 -6.24 -11.09 -17.40
N LEU A 82 -7.03 -12.05 -17.87
CA LEU A 82 -6.57 -13.38 -18.28
C LEU A 82 -5.57 -13.28 -19.43
N ALA A 83 -5.87 -12.47 -20.45
CA ALA A 83 -4.99 -12.30 -21.59
C ALA A 83 -3.60 -11.76 -21.19
N LEU A 84 -3.53 -10.85 -20.19
CA LEU A 84 -2.25 -10.42 -19.62
C LEU A 84 -1.60 -11.53 -18.79
N GLY A 85 -2.35 -12.21 -17.92
CA GLY A 85 -1.83 -13.29 -17.08
C GLY A 85 -1.21 -14.44 -17.89
N GLU A 86 -1.82 -14.79 -19.02
CA GLU A 86 -1.26 -15.77 -19.96
C GLU A 86 0.00 -15.26 -20.67
N MET A 87 0.04 -13.97 -21.02
CA MET A 87 1.19 -13.33 -21.68
C MET A 87 2.45 -13.29 -20.81
N LEU A 88 2.31 -13.22 -19.48
CA LEU A 88 3.42 -13.27 -18.53
C LEU A 88 4.10 -14.64 -18.43
N GLY A 89 3.54 -15.68 -19.07
CA GLY A 89 4.19 -16.98 -19.23
C GLY A 89 4.05 -17.92 -18.02
N PRO A 90 5.00 -18.86 -17.85
CA PRO A 90 4.98 -19.86 -16.77
C PRO A 90 5.09 -19.22 -15.37
N ARG A 91 4.26 -19.70 -14.42
CA ARG A 91 4.15 -19.18 -13.05
C ARG A 91 5.07 -19.93 -12.10
N GLU A 92 6.37 -19.63 -12.16
CA GLU A 92 7.37 -20.14 -11.21
C GLU A 92 7.79 -19.03 -10.24
N GLY A 93 7.47 -19.18 -8.95
CA GLY A 93 7.80 -18.17 -7.93
C GLY A 93 6.93 -16.91 -7.92
N PHE A 94 5.89 -16.85 -8.77
CA PHE A 94 4.90 -15.79 -8.76
C PHE A 94 3.52 -16.32 -9.19
N GLU A 95 2.52 -15.47 -8.99
CA GLU A 95 1.17 -15.65 -9.47
C GLU A 95 0.60 -14.32 -9.98
N VAL A 96 -0.56 -14.41 -10.62
CA VAL A 96 -1.29 -13.26 -11.13
C VAL A 96 -2.63 -13.19 -10.42
N VAL A 97 -3.01 -12.01 -9.94
CA VAL A 97 -4.34 -11.75 -9.40
C VAL A 97 -4.99 -10.64 -10.22
N ILE A 98 -6.04 -11.01 -10.94
CA ILE A 98 -6.95 -10.06 -11.58
C ILE A 98 -7.79 -9.45 -10.46
N HIS A 99 -7.54 -8.20 -10.13
CA HIS A 99 -8.29 -7.49 -9.11
C HIS A 99 -9.41 -6.70 -9.79
N TYR A 100 -10.65 -7.01 -9.46
CA TYR A 100 -11.83 -6.35 -9.99
C TYR A 100 -12.64 -5.74 -8.85
N ASP A 101 -12.46 -4.44 -8.62
CA ASP A 101 -13.29 -3.70 -7.66
C ASP A 101 -14.21 -2.71 -8.40
N PRO A 102 -15.43 -3.14 -8.77
CA PRO A 102 -16.38 -2.28 -9.47
C PRO A 102 -17.08 -1.24 -8.56
N ILE A 103 -16.72 -1.19 -7.27
CA ILE A 103 -17.29 -0.26 -6.30
C ILE A 103 -16.27 0.84 -5.98
N HIS A 104 -15.12 0.51 -5.39
CA HIS A 104 -14.10 1.49 -5.01
C HIS A 104 -13.31 1.98 -6.24
N ASP A 105 -12.94 1.07 -7.14
CA ASP A 105 -12.15 1.38 -8.35
C ASP A 105 -13.03 1.59 -9.58
N ARG A 106 -14.32 1.89 -9.42
CA ARG A 106 -15.31 1.89 -10.51
C ARG A 106 -14.86 2.67 -11.74
N ASP A 107 -14.22 3.81 -11.53
CA ASP A 107 -13.75 4.67 -12.61
C ASP A 107 -12.48 4.12 -13.30
N LEU A 108 -11.59 3.46 -12.55
CA LEU A 108 -10.42 2.75 -13.07
C LEU A 108 -10.83 1.49 -13.82
N VAL A 109 -11.74 0.70 -13.26
CA VAL A 109 -12.30 -0.51 -13.86
C VAL A 109 -12.98 -0.21 -15.19
N ALA A 110 -13.51 0.99 -15.41
CA ALA A 110 -14.04 1.38 -16.73
C ALA A 110 -12.96 1.45 -17.83
N ARG A 111 -11.70 1.71 -17.43
CA ARG A 111 -10.61 2.20 -18.30
C ARG A 111 -9.39 1.28 -18.34
N ALA A 112 -9.17 0.45 -17.33
CA ALA A 112 -8.06 -0.47 -17.28
C ALA A 112 -8.38 -1.70 -16.42
N ALA A 113 -7.87 -2.85 -16.86
CA ALA A 113 -7.90 -4.07 -16.07
C ALA A 113 -6.66 -4.08 -15.18
N LEU A 114 -6.91 -4.09 -13.88
CA LEU A 114 -5.91 -4.04 -12.83
C LEU A 114 -5.47 -5.47 -12.51
N VAL A 115 -4.21 -5.77 -12.84
CA VAL A 115 -3.62 -7.10 -12.70
C VAL A 115 -2.40 -6.99 -11.81
N ARG A 116 -2.45 -7.63 -10.65
CA ARG A 116 -1.34 -7.68 -9.70
C ARG A 116 -0.47 -8.89 -10.00
N VAL A 117 0.81 -8.66 -10.20
CA VAL A 117 1.83 -9.72 -10.24
C VAL A 117 2.36 -9.85 -8.83
N ARG A 118 2.20 -11.03 -8.24
CA ARG A 118 2.50 -11.26 -6.82
C ARG A 118 3.46 -12.43 -6.68
N PHE A 119 4.62 -12.17 -6.08
CA PHE A 119 5.66 -13.17 -5.91
C PHE A 119 5.32 -14.09 -4.75
N THR A 120 5.35 -15.39 -5.01
CA THR A 120 5.07 -16.45 -4.03
C THR A 120 6.34 -17.06 -3.47
N SER A 121 7.50 -16.60 -3.93
CA SER A 121 8.82 -16.85 -3.36
C SER A 121 9.65 -15.56 -3.41
N LEU A 122 10.81 -15.52 -2.76
CA LEU A 122 11.68 -14.35 -2.79
C LEU A 122 12.37 -14.22 -4.17
N PRO A 123 12.07 -13.17 -4.96
CA PRO A 123 12.61 -13.00 -6.32
C PRO A 123 14.13 -12.99 -6.35
N ARG A 124 14.71 -13.48 -7.44
CA ARG A 124 16.17 -13.53 -7.57
C ARG A 124 16.77 -12.14 -7.45
N ILE A 125 16.14 -11.15 -8.10
CA ILE A 125 16.62 -9.77 -8.05
C ILE A 125 16.58 -9.15 -6.65
N TYR A 126 15.66 -9.57 -5.78
CA TYR A 126 15.66 -9.14 -4.38
C TYR A 126 16.80 -9.80 -3.60
N ARG A 127 17.07 -11.10 -3.82
CA ARG A 127 18.21 -11.78 -3.20
C ARG A 127 19.54 -11.12 -3.57
N GLU A 128 19.71 -10.77 -4.85
CA GLU A 128 20.88 -10.06 -5.38
C GLU A 128 21.00 -8.67 -4.75
N PHE A 129 19.93 -7.89 -4.77
CA PHE A 129 19.91 -6.56 -4.16
C PHE A 129 20.28 -6.59 -2.68
N ILE A 130 19.71 -7.52 -1.90
CA ILE A 130 20.00 -7.66 -0.47
C ILE A 130 21.46 -8.04 -0.26
N ARG A 131 22.01 -8.99 -1.02
CA ARG A 131 23.43 -9.39 -0.90
C ARG A 131 24.40 -8.26 -1.18
N GLU A 132 24.08 -7.43 -2.16
CA GLU A 132 24.93 -6.32 -2.57
C GLU A 132 24.80 -5.10 -1.65
N HIS A 133 23.59 -4.81 -1.17
CA HIS A 133 23.30 -3.52 -0.51
C HIS A 133 23.06 -3.65 1.01
N LEU A 134 22.78 -4.83 1.55
CA LEU A 134 22.62 -5.01 3.00
C LEU A 134 23.99 -5.28 3.62
N ARG A 135 24.35 -4.50 4.65
CA ARG A 135 25.63 -4.71 5.35
C ARG A 135 25.73 -6.14 5.92
N PRO A 136 26.93 -6.73 6.05
CA PRO A 136 27.10 -8.01 6.74
C PRO A 136 26.44 -8.01 8.13
N GLY A 137 25.65 -9.04 8.44
CA GLY A 137 24.87 -9.13 9.69
C GLY A 137 23.72 -8.11 9.80
N GLY A 138 23.38 -7.42 8.70
CA GLY A 138 22.23 -6.54 8.61
C GLY A 138 20.91 -7.26 8.88
N THR A 139 19.83 -6.47 8.98
CA THR A 139 18.52 -6.98 9.36
C THR A 139 17.53 -6.98 8.20
N ILE A 140 16.86 -8.09 8.02
CA ILE A 140 15.67 -8.22 7.19
C ILE A 140 14.46 -7.99 8.12
N VAL A 141 13.65 -6.98 7.82
CA VAL A 141 12.38 -6.72 8.49
C VAL A 141 11.27 -7.24 7.58
N LEU A 142 10.59 -8.31 7.99
CA LEU A 142 9.46 -8.87 7.27
C LEU A 142 8.15 -8.30 7.83
N ALA A 143 7.51 -7.41 7.06
CA ALA A 143 6.17 -6.90 7.29
C ALA A 143 5.15 -7.87 6.67
N GLU A 144 4.69 -8.83 7.48
CA GLU A 144 3.75 -9.86 7.05
C GLU A 144 2.30 -9.39 7.30
N ASP A 145 1.65 -8.84 6.28
CA ASP A 145 0.21 -8.58 6.34
C ASP A 145 -0.58 -9.87 6.10
N ARG A 146 -1.42 -10.23 7.06
CA ARG A 146 -2.26 -11.42 7.04
C ARG A 146 -3.69 -11.17 6.59
N TYR A 147 -4.01 -9.95 6.18
CA TYR A 147 -5.32 -9.59 5.65
C TYR A 147 -5.67 -10.51 4.48
N SER A 148 -6.90 -11.03 4.51
CA SER A 148 -7.34 -12.11 3.65
C SER A 148 -8.63 -11.74 2.93
N TRP A 149 -8.81 -12.28 1.72
CA TRP A 149 -9.98 -12.05 0.88
C TRP A 149 -10.31 -13.31 0.06
N PRO A 150 -11.60 -13.56 -0.28
CA PRO A 150 -11.98 -14.67 -1.15
C PRO A 150 -11.47 -14.48 -2.59
N GLN A 151 -10.82 -15.51 -3.13
CA GLN A 151 -10.32 -15.53 -4.50
C GLN A 151 -10.66 -16.85 -5.20
N VAL A 152 -10.92 -16.80 -6.51
CA VAL A 152 -11.14 -17.99 -7.34
C VAL A 152 -9.99 -18.18 -8.30
N GLU A 153 -9.50 -19.41 -8.40
CA GLU A 153 -8.50 -19.79 -9.40
C GLU A 153 -9.18 -19.95 -10.76
N LEU A 154 -8.80 -19.13 -11.74
CA LEU A 154 -9.35 -19.20 -13.10
C LEU A 154 -8.54 -20.16 -13.97
N LEU A 155 -7.21 -20.13 -13.80
CA LEU A 155 -6.23 -21.00 -14.43
C LEU A 155 -5.10 -21.23 -13.40
N PRO A 156 -4.25 -22.26 -13.55
CA PRO A 156 -3.13 -22.48 -12.62
C PRO A 156 -2.31 -21.21 -12.39
N GLY A 157 -2.30 -20.71 -11.15
CA GLY A 157 -1.58 -19.49 -10.76
C GLY A 157 -2.13 -18.17 -11.31
N ILE A 158 -3.35 -18.15 -11.88
CA ILE A 158 -4.09 -16.92 -12.22
C ILE A 158 -5.40 -16.92 -11.43
N TRP A 159 -5.53 -15.91 -10.58
CA TRP A 159 -6.62 -15.76 -9.64
C TRP A 159 -7.50 -14.56 -9.99
N LEU A 160 -8.76 -14.63 -9.59
CA LEU A 160 -9.69 -13.51 -9.58
C LEU A 160 -9.99 -13.13 -8.14
N GLN A 161 -9.82 -11.85 -7.84
CA GLN A 161 -10.36 -11.22 -6.64
C GLN A 161 -11.45 -10.21 -7.05
N VAL A 162 -12.60 -10.26 -6.39
CA VAL A 162 -13.68 -9.29 -6.60
C VAL A 162 -13.86 -8.47 -5.33
N GLY A 163 -13.70 -7.15 -5.46
CA GLY A 163 -13.62 -6.21 -4.34
C GLY A 163 -12.25 -6.20 -3.65
N GLY A 164 -12.12 -5.27 -2.71
CA GLY A 164 -10.98 -5.13 -1.83
C GLY A 164 -11.37 -4.54 -0.48
N LEU A 165 -10.32 -4.30 0.31
CA LEU A 165 -10.38 -3.68 1.63
C LEU A 165 -11.24 -2.41 1.63
N GLY A 166 -12.11 -2.28 2.64
CA GLY A 166 -13.03 -1.17 2.84
C GLY A 166 -14.15 -1.58 3.80
N ALA A 167 -15.15 -0.73 3.98
CA ALA A 167 -16.26 -1.02 4.89
C ALA A 167 -17.34 -1.93 4.28
N ILE A 168 -17.19 -2.30 3.00
CA ILE A 168 -18.06 -3.27 2.32
C ILE A 168 -17.47 -4.68 2.48
N PRO A 169 -18.21 -5.63 3.10
CA PRO A 169 -17.70 -6.96 3.33
C PRO A 169 -17.70 -7.83 2.06
N PRO A 170 -16.86 -8.88 1.96
CA PRO A 170 -16.74 -9.72 0.76
C PRO A 170 -18.07 -10.39 0.31
N GLU A 171 -18.97 -10.68 1.24
CA GLU A 171 -20.29 -11.26 0.97
C GLU A 171 -21.18 -10.32 0.16
N GLU A 172 -20.98 -9.00 0.31
CA GLU A 172 -21.68 -8.01 -0.49
C GLU A 172 -21.17 -7.95 -1.93
N TYR A 173 -19.83 -8.03 -2.10
CA TYR A 173 -19.22 -8.12 -3.41
C TYR A 173 -19.69 -9.34 -4.17
N THR A 174 -19.57 -10.53 -3.57
CA THR A 174 -19.94 -11.79 -4.21
C THR A 174 -21.44 -11.90 -4.51
N ARG A 175 -22.30 -11.25 -3.72
CA ARG A 175 -23.74 -11.15 -4.00
C ARG A 175 -24.04 -10.29 -5.24
N ARG A 176 -23.30 -9.19 -5.44
CA ARG A 176 -23.51 -8.26 -6.58
C ARG A 176 -22.77 -8.70 -7.84
N TYR A 177 -21.60 -9.29 -7.67
CA TYR A 177 -20.67 -9.71 -8.73
C TYR A 177 -20.22 -11.15 -8.44
N PRO A 178 -21.05 -12.15 -8.81
CA PRO A 178 -20.79 -13.55 -8.50
C PRO A 178 -19.48 -14.05 -9.10
N LEU A 179 -18.73 -14.82 -8.29
CA LEU A 179 -17.50 -15.46 -8.73
C LEU A 179 -17.81 -16.68 -9.63
N PRO A 180 -16.98 -16.97 -10.65
CA PRO A 180 -17.21 -18.06 -11.60
C PRO A 180 -16.87 -19.46 -11.06
N GLY A 181 -16.61 -19.60 -9.75
CA GLY A 181 -16.17 -20.84 -9.11
C GLY A 181 -16.18 -20.74 -7.59
N GLU A 182 -15.71 -21.80 -6.92
CA GLU A 182 -15.64 -21.86 -5.45
C GLU A 182 -14.46 -21.02 -4.92
N PRO A 183 -14.72 -19.99 -4.09
CA PRO A 183 -13.66 -19.15 -3.57
C PRO A 183 -12.83 -19.86 -2.50
N ARG A 184 -11.53 -19.58 -2.49
CA ARG A 184 -10.60 -19.91 -1.41
C ARG A 184 -10.24 -18.62 -0.67
N ILE A 185 -10.18 -18.68 0.66
CA ILE A 185 -9.66 -17.56 1.45
C ILE A 185 -8.13 -17.55 1.32
N ARG A 186 -7.60 -16.42 0.84
CA ARG A 186 -6.16 -16.22 0.59
C ARG A 186 -5.76 -14.83 1.07
N ARG A 187 -4.46 -14.58 1.19
CA ARG A 187 -3.92 -13.22 1.32
C ARG A 187 -4.49 -12.30 0.26
N GLU A 188 -5.04 -11.18 0.69
CA GLU A 188 -5.64 -10.18 -0.20
C GLU A 188 -4.58 -9.70 -1.22
N SER A 189 -5.03 -9.34 -2.41
CA SER A 189 -4.19 -9.07 -3.57
C SER A 189 -3.27 -7.85 -3.44
N GLU A 190 -3.71 -6.79 -2.76
CA GLU A 190 -3.05 -5.50 -2.64
C GLU A 190 -2.12 -5.44 -1.42
N TRP A 191 -2.64 -5.80 -0.25
CA TRP A 191 -1.94 -5.63 1.03
C TRP A 191 -1.31 -6.94 1.51
N GLY A 192 -2.01 -8.05 1.31
CA GLY A 192 -1.67 -9.35 1.89
C GLY A 192 -0.34 -9.93 1.40
N THR A 193 0.57 -10.21 2.33
CA THR A 193 1.87 -10.83 2.05
C THR A 193 1.70 -12.35 1.81
N PRO A 194 2.05 -12.88 0.61
CA PRO A 194 1.94 -14.32 0.32
C PRO A 194 2.71 -15.18 1.32
N GLU A 195 2.13 -16.30 1.75
CA GLU A 195 2.77 -17.18 2.74
C GLU A 195 4.12 -17.72 2.23
N GLY A 196 4.18 -18.15 0.96
CA GLY A 196 5.42 -18.65 0.36
C GLY A 196 6.51 -17.56 0.22
N PHE A 197 6.11 -16.29 0.04
CA PHE A 197 7.07 -15.18 0.03
C PHE A 197 7.68 -15.00 1.41
N SER A 198 6.84 -14.96 2.45
CA SER A 198 7.30 -14.87 3.85
C SER A 198 8.26 -16.02 4.19
N GLN A 199 7.89 -17.26 3.86
CA GLN A 199 8.75 -18.42 4.09
C GLN A 199 10.09 -18.29 3.36
N ALA A 200 10.09 -17.92 2.08
CA ALA A 200 11.32 -17.77 1.31
C ALA A 200 12.23 -16.65 1.84
N VAL A 201 11.66 -15.60 2.45
CA VAL A 201 12.41 -14.54 3.14
C VAL A 201 13.05 -15.08 4.42
N GLU A 202 12.31 -15.84 5.22
CA GLU A 202 12.83 -16.46 6.44
C GLU A 202 14.00 -17.42 6.15
N GLU A 203 13.82 -18.31 5.17
CA GLU A 203 14.86 -19.24 4.71
C GLU A 203 16.10 -18.49 4.21
N PHE A 204 15.91 -17.49 3.36
CA PHE A 204 17.01 -16.69 2.82
C PHE A 204 17.78 -15.93 3.91
N ALA A 205 17.09 -15.41 4.93
CA ALA A 205 17.72 -14.72 6.05
C ALA A 205 18.66 -15.66 6.83
N VAL A 206 18.20 -16.89 7.10
CA VAL A 206 18.99 -17.93 7.78
C VAL A 206 20.18 -18.36 6.93
N GLU A 207 19.96 -18.70 5.67
CA GLU A 207 20.99 -19.15 4.72
C GLU A 207 22.11 -18.12 4.53
N SER A 208 21.74 -16.83 4.52
CA SER A 208 22.67 -15.73 4.24
C SER A 208 23.23 -15.06 5.51
N GLY A 209 22.88 -15.56 6.70
CA GLY A 209 23.38 -15.03 7.98
C GLY A 209 22.86 -13.64 8.34
N TYR A 210 21.69 -13.26 7.83
CA TYR A 210 21.02 -12.01 8.20
C TYR A 210 20.15 -12.19 9.44
N ARG A 211 19.98 -11.11 10.20
CA ARG A 211 19.03 -11.08 11.32
C ARG A 211 17.63 -10.89 10.77
N LEU A 212 16.64 -11.57 11.32
CA LEU A 212 15.24 -11.41 10.94
C LEU A 212 14.44 -10.73 12.07
N ILE A 213 13.69 -9.70 11.73
CA ILE A 213 12.59 -9.17 12.56
C ILE A 213 11.30 -9.41 11.79
N ARG A 214 10.42 -10.26 12.32
CA ARG A 214 9.10 -10.52 11.73
C ARG A 214 8.06 -9.70 12.47
N ILE A 215 7.28 -8.94 11.70
CA ILE A 215 6.18 -8.11 12.18
C ILE A 215 4.94 -8.61 11.44
N ALA A 216 4.05 -9.27 12.16
CA ALA A 216 2.86 -9.86 11.57
C ALA A 216 1.61 -9.15 12.09
N GLU A 217 0.83 -8.60 11.17
CA GLU A 217 -0.43 -7.92 11.47
C GLU A 217 -1.56 -8.60 10.71
N ASN A 218 -2.77 -8.61 11.27
CA ASN A 218 -3.95 -9.17 10.60
C ASN A 218 -4.66 -8.16 9.71
N HIS A 219 -4.20 -6.92 9.72
CA HIS A 219 -4.77 -5.79 8.99
C HIS A 219 -3.67 -4.77 8.69
N PRO A 220 -3.68 -4.12 7.52
CA PRO A 220 -2.64 -3.14 7.14
C PRO A 220 -2.52 -1.96 8.12
N GLU A 221 -3.61 -1.57 8.77
CA GLU A 221 -3.61 -0.50 9.79
C GLU A 221 -2.79 -0.86 11.06
N GLY A 222 -2.48 -2.14 11.28
CA GLY A 222 -1.52 -2.55 12.32
C GLY A 222 -0.14 -1.92 12.08
N PHE A 223 0.30 -1.85 10.81
CA PHE A 223 1.53 -1.16 10.42
C PHE A 223 1.40 0.35 10.57
N SER A 224 0.23 0.94 10.35
CA SER A 224 -0.03 2.36 10.63
C SER A 224 0.17 2.69 12.12
N ARG A 225 -0.36 1.86 13.01
CA ARG A 225 -0.16 2.00 14.47
C ARG A 225 1.30 1.81 14.87
N LEU A 226 1.99 0.84 14.28
CA LEU A 226 3.42 0.64 14.53
C LEU A 226 4.26 1.82 14.05
N ALA A 227 4.01 2.32 12.83
CA ALA A 227 4.69 3.48 12.29
C ALA A 227 4.50 4.69 13.20
N PHE A 228 3.26 4.97 13.64
CA PHE A 228 3.00 6.04 14.59
C PHE A 228 3.85 5.89 15.87
N ARG A 229 3.83 4.71 16.50
CA ARG A 229 4.65 4.42 17.70
C ARG A 229 6.16 4.59 17.44
N ALA A 230 6.63 4.18 16.27
CA ALA A 230 8.03 4.31 15.87
C ALA A 230 8.44 5.79 15.73
N TYR A 231 7.62 6.61 15.09
CA TYR A 231 7.84 8.07 15.00
C TYR A 231 7.86 8.71 16.40
N ARG A 232 6.94 8.29 17.28
CA ARG A 232 6.90 8.76 18.68
C ARG A 232 8.19 8.39 19.44
N ALA A 233 8.67 7.16 19.30
CA ALA A 233 9.93 6.70 19.90
C ALA A 233 11.15 7.43 19.33
N ALA A 234 11.10 7.83 18.06
CA ALA A 234 12.15 8.62 17.41
C ALA A 234 12.16 10.10 17.85
N GLY A 235 11.18 10.56 18.62
CA GLY A 235 11.08 11.94 19.10
C GLY A 235 10.19 12.85 18.25
N ALA A 236 9.21 12.29 17.52
CA ALA A 236 8.22 13.09 16.80
C ALA A 236 7.50 14.09 17.73
N ARG A 237 7.09 15.22 17.15
CA ARG A 237 6.44 16.34 17.84
C ARG A 237 5.21 15.86 18.60
N LEU A 238 5.07 16.37 19.83
CA LEU A 238 3.89 16.10 20.65
C LEU A 238 2.68 16.90 20.13
N GLY A 239 1.53 16.25 20.06
CA GLY A 239 0.26 16.91 19.76
C GLY A 239 0.01 17.28 18.30
N LEU A 240 0.90 16.92 17.37
CA LEU A 240 0.70 17.07 15.93
C LEU A 240 0.63 15.68 15.29
N VAL A 241 -0.39 15.45 14.45
CA VAL A 241 -0.58 14.21 13.71
C VAL A 241 -0.98 14.55 12.28
N ILE A 242 -0.51 13.77 11.32
CA ILE A 242 -1.07 13.74 9.96
C ILE A 242 -1.80 12.43 9.75
N LEU A 243 -3.08 12.52 9.37
CA LEU A 243 -3.83 11.43 8.78
C LEU A 243 -3.60 11.52 7.27
N ASP A 244 -2.77 10.65 6.74
CA ASP A 244 -2.60 10.49 5.30
C ASP A 244 -3.28 9.20 4.82
N CYS A 245 -3.55 9.07 3.53
CA CYS A 245 -4.50 8.09 3.04
C CYS A 245 -4.09 7.47 1.71
N PHE A 246 -4.06 6.15 1.63
CA PHE A 246 -3.74 5.38 0.43
C PHE A 246 -2.47 5.92 -0.27
N THR A 247 -2.53 6.28 -1.55
CA THR A 247 -1.37 6.85 -2.27
C THR A 247 -1.13 8.33 -2.00
N SER A 248 -2.04 9.02 -1.29
CA SER A 248 -1.88 10.42 -0.88
C SER A 248 -1.12 10.50 0.44
N MET A 249 0.21 10.39 0.36
CA MET A 249 1.13 10.41 1.51
C MET A 249 2.51 10.99 1.16
N ASP A 250 3.25 11.44 2.16
CA ASP A 250 4.67 11.83 2.03
C ASP A 250 5.47 11.46 3.29
N ALA A 251 6.23 10.36 3.21
CA ALA A 251 7.06 9.89 4.31
C ALA A 251 8.29 10.78 4.54
N ARG A 252 8.79 11.48 3.52
CA ARG A 252 9.88 12.46 3.67
C ARG A 252 9.39 13.65 4.48
N PHE A 253 8.19 14.16 4.19
CA PHE A 253 7.56 15.24 4.95
C PHE A 253 7.51 14.91 6.44
N CYS A 254 7.04 13.71 6.81
CA CYS A 254 6.91 13.31 8.21
C CYS A 254 8.27 13.28 8.92
N ARG A 255 9.32 12.78 8.26
CA ARG A 255 10.69 12.79 8.81
C ARG A 255 11.25 14.20 8.97
N ARG A 256 11.06 15.06 7.98
CA ARG A 256 11.59 16.43 7.96
C ARG A 256 10.88 17.34 8.94
N THR A 257 9.60 17.09 9.22
CA THR A 257 8.78 17.93 10.11
C THR A 257 8.56 17.31 11.48
N GLY A 258 8.95 16.06 11.69
CA GLY A 258 8.63 15.31 12.91
C GLY A 258 7.13 15.22 13.22
N ILE A 259 6.24 15.45 12.25
CA ILE A 259 4.81 15.22 12.39
C ILE A 259 4.58 13.72 12.18
N ALA A 260 4.05 13.03 13.18
CA ALA A 260 3.88 11.59 13.13
C ALA A 260 2.71 11.22 12.20
N PRO A 261 2.90 10.25 11.28
CA PRO A 261 1.83 9.77 10.40
C PRO A 261 0.98 8.72 11.11
N LEU A 262 -0.33 8.81 10.89
CA LEU A 262 -1.26 7.72 11.10
C LEU A 262 -1.95 7.44 9.76
N HIS A 263 -1.42 6.45 9.05
CA HIS A 263 -1.82 6.13 7.69
C HIS A 263 -3.17 5.40 7.65
N LEU A 264 -4.05 5.86 6.77
CA LEU A 264 -5.34 5.25 6.47
C LEU A 264 -5.24 4.49 5.15
N VAL A 265 -5.73 3.26 5.16
CA VAL A 265 -5.69 2.39 3.98
C VAL A 265 -6.63 2.89 2.89
N PHE A 266 -7.79 3.42 3.29
CA PHE A 266 -8.70 4.14 2.42
C PHE A 266 -9.52 5.16 3.23
N ASN A 267 -10.34 5.98 2.57
CA ASN A 267 -11.20 7.00 3.20
C ASN A 267 -12.64 6.50 3.43
N THR A 268 -12.77 5.23 3.80
CA THR A 268 -14.02 4.51 4.10
C THR A 268 -14.34 4.48 5.59
N ALA A 269 -15.56 4.05 5.92
CA ALA A 269 -16.09 4.09 7.29
C ALA A 269 -15.29 3.28 8.32
N ASP A 270 -14.64 2.20 7.91
CA ASP A 270 -13.72 1.39 8.69
C ASP A 270 -12.46 2.18 9.08
N SER A 271 -11.74 2.76 8.10
CA SER A 271 -10.57 3.59 8.37
C SER A 271 -10.90 4.89 9.12
N PHE A 272 -12.09 5.45 8.90
CA PHE A 272 -12.59 6.55 9.74
C PHE A 272 -12.72 6.12 11.20
N SER A 273 -13.29 4.95 11.45
CA SER A 273 -13.46 4.41 12.82
C SER A 273 -12.10 4.13 13.47
N PHE A 274 -11.18 3.51 12.74
CA PHE A 274 -9.79 3.31 13.17
C PHE A 274 -9.11 4.64 13.54
N ALA A 275 -9.22 5.66 12.67
CA ALA A 275 -8.62 6.97 12.92
C ALA A 275 -9.15 7.59 14.21
N LEU A 276 -10.47 7.58 14.43
CA LEU A 276 -11.06 8.13 15.65
C LEU A 276 -10.62 7.37 16.92
N GLU A 277 -10.54 6.04 16.85
CA GLU A 277 -10.07 5.21 17.97
C GLU A 277 -8.62 5.57 18.36
N GLU A 278 -7.73 5.72 17.38
CA GLU A 278 -6.33 6.09 17.64
C GLU A 278 -6.22 7.53 18.14
N LEU A 279 -6.97 8.47 17.55
CA LEU A 279 -6.96 9.87 17.96
C LEU A 279 -7.49 10.07 19.39
N GLN A 280 -8.45 9.25 19.84
CA GLN A 280 -8.90 9.20 21.23
C GLN A 280 -7.81 8.74 22.19
N ARG A 281 -6.79 8.01 21.74
CA ARG A 281 -5.63 7.64 22.56
C ARG A 281 -4.57 8.75 22.54
N ILE A 282 -4.32 9.31 21.35
CA ILE A 282 -3.24 10.27 21.10
C ILE A 282 -3.56 11.67 21.66
N HIS A 283 -4.83 12.08 21.64
CA HIS A 283 -5.30 13.42 22.02
C HIS A 283 -4.49 14.56 21.37
N PRO A 284 -4.37 14.62 20.03
CA PRO A 284 -3.56 15.64 19.39
C PRO A 284 -4.23 17.02 19.48
N ARG A 285 -3.40 18.06 19.51
CA ARG A 285 -3.81 19.47 19.45
C ARG A 285 -4.15 19.88 18.02
N LYS A 286 -3.52 19.27 17.02
CA LYS A 286 -3.69 19.58 15.61
C LYS A 286 -3.61 18.30 14.78
N ILE A 287 -4.54 18.17 13.85
CA ILE A 287 -4.67 17.02 12.94
C ILE A 287 -4.65 17.55 11.53
N TYR A 288 -3.62 17.21 10.76
CA TYR A 288 -3.58 17.46 9.33
C TYR A 288 -4.24 16.30 8.59
N LEU A 289 -5.19 16.58 7.71
CA LEU A 289 -5.97 15.55 7.05
C LEU A 289 -5.73 15.57 5.53
N LEU A 290 -4.99 14.58 5.05
CA LEU A 290 -4.66 14.35 3.65
C LEU A 290 -5.38 13.08 3.17
N LEU A 291 -6.52 13.26 2.51
CA LEU A 291 -7.34 12.15 2.01
C LEU A 291 -7.04 11.85 0.53
N HIS A 292 -7.34 10.62 0.10
CA HIS A 292 -7.20 10.21 -1.29
C HIS A 292 -8.46 10.53 -2.12
N PRO A 293 -8.35 11.27 -3.25
CA PRO A 293 -9.52 11.60 -4.07
C PRO A 293 -10.15 10.34 -4.66
N SER A 294 -11.46 10.39 -4.90
CA SER A 294 -12.20 9.34 -5.60
C SER A 294 -13.08 9.97 -6.66
N PHE A 295 -12.84 9.63 -7.93
CA PHE A 295 -13.59 10.16 -9.08
C PHE A 295 -14.90 9.41 -9.32
N SER A 296 -15.12 8.30 -8.63
CA SER A 296 -16.41 7.61 -8.53
C SER A 296 -16.63 7.17 -7.08
N PRO A 297 -17.07 8.10 -6.20
CA PRO A 297 -17.20 7.86 -4.77
C PRO A 297 -17.96 6.55 -4.45
N PRO A 298 -17.33 5.60 -3.75
CA PRO A 298 -18.01 4.39 -3.31
C PRO A 298 -19.04 4.72 -2.21
N PRO A 299 -20.06 3.86 -1.99
CA PRO A 299 -21.16 4.16 -1.08
C PRO A 299 -20.74 4.23 0.40
N ASP A 300 -19.59 3.67 0.75
CA ASP A 300 -19.01 3.65 2.08
C ASP A 300 -17.87 4.69 2.26
N LEU A 301 -17.64 5.55 1.26
CA LEU A 301 -16.76 6.70 1.37
C LEU A 301 -17.28 7.64 2.47
N VAL A 302 -16.40 8.05 3.38
CA VAL A 302 -16.77 9.03 4.42
C VAL A 302 -16.71 10.44 3.84
N PRO A 303 -17.83 11.19 3.81
CA PRO A 303 -17.83 12.57 3.34
C PRO A 303 -16.95 13.47 4.20
N PHE A 304 -16.32 14.49 3.61
CA PHE A 304 -15.45 15.42 4.34
C PHE A 304 -16.15 16.10 5.52
N ALA A 305 -17.45 16.42 5.39
CA ALA A 305 -18.24 17.01 6.47
C ALA A 305 -18.23 16.17 7.76
N ARG A 306 -18.20 14.84 7.64
CA ARG A 306 -18.14 13.91 8.79
C ARG A 306 -16.78 13.95 9.48
N TRP A 307 -15.69 14.09 8.71
CA TRP A 307 -14.36 14.35 9.28
C TRP A 307 -14.32 15.67 10.03
N ARG A 308 -14.87 16.75 9.45
CA ARG A 308 -14.93 18.05 10.12
C ARG A 308 -15.75 18.03 11.40
N GLU A 309 -16.90 17.37 11.38
CA GLU A 309 -17.75 17.20 12.56
C GLU A 309 -17.00 16.46 13.67
N ALA A 310 -16.37 15.33 13.35
CA ALA A 310 -15.71 14.49 14.35
C ALA A 310 -14.41 15.08 14.90
N LEU A 311 -13.62 15.77 14.07
CA LEU A 311 -12.31 16.30 14.44
C LEU A 311 -12.36 17.76 14.95
N GLY A 312 -13.45 18.47 14.64
CA GLY A 312 -13.73 19.82 15.12
C GLY A 312 -12.60 20.82 14.83
N GLY A 313 -12.36 21.74 15.77
CA GLY A 313 -11.37 22.82 15.62
C GLY A 313 -9.90 22.37 15.54
N ASN A 314 -9.60 21.08 15.78
CA ASN A 314 -8.24 20.55 15.68
C ASN A 314 -7.86 20.20 14.23
N LEU A 315 -8.83 20.11 13.32
CA LEU A 315 -8.62 19.73 11.94
C LEU A 315 -7.98 20.86 11.10
N GLU A 316 -6.99 20.51 10.28
CA GLU A 316 -6.55 21.29 9.14
C GLU A 316 -6.61 20.43 7.86
N PRO A 317 -7.48 20.78 6.90
CA PRO A 317 -7.55 20.08 5.62
C PRO A 317 -6.27 20.29 4.82
N LEU A 318 -5.74 19.20 4.27
CA LEU A 318 -4.72 19.20 3.22
C LEU A 318 -5.30 18.80 1.85
N VAL A 319 -6.63 18.88 1.74
CA VAL A 319 -7.42 18.68 0.52
C VAL A 319 -8.18 19.96 0.19
N ASP A 320 -8.54 20.15 -1.08
CA ASP A 320 -9.46 21.21 -1.48
C ASP A 320 -10.90 20.74 -1.20
N GLU A 321 -11.55 21.39 -0.23
CA GLU A 321 -12.88 20.99 0.23
C GLU A 321 -13.98 21.26 -0.80
N ASP A 322 -13.79 22.26 -1.67
CA ASP A 322 -14.79 22.65 -2.68
C ASP A 322 -14.81 21.67 -3.85
N LEU A 323 -13.67 20.99 -4.09
CA LEU A 323 -13.51 20.00 -5.16
C LEU A 323 -13.60 18.56 -4.66
N TRP A 324 -13.62 18.35 -3.34
CA TRP A 324 -13.67 17.01 -2.74
C TRP A 324 -14.99 16.27 -3.03
N PRO A 325 -14.97 14.94 -3.28
CA PRO A 325 -13.82 14.03 -3.38
C PRO A 325 -13.22 13.90 -4.79
N GLN A 326 -13.76 14.62 -5.78
CA GLN A 326 -13.44 14.46 -7.19
C GLN A 326 -12.43 15.49 -7.69
N ASP A 327 -11.45 15.85 -6.85
CA ASP A 327 -10.47 16.88 -7.15
C ASP A 327 -9.35 16.34 -8.06
N PRO A 328 -9.28 16.74 -9.35
CA PRO A 328 -8.23 16.29 -10.25
C PRO A 328 -6.87 16.94 -9.96
N TYR A 329 -6.84 18.01 -9.14
CA TYR A 329 -5.64 18.74 -8.76
C TYR A 329 -5.15 18.37 -7.35
N ALA A 330 -5.79 17.42 -6.68
CA ALA A 330 -5.47 17.03 -5.30
C ALA A 330 -3.98 16.80 -5.05
N PRO A 331 -3.19 16.12 -5.92
CA PRO A 331 -1.75 15.97 -5.69
C PRO A 331 -0.99 17.29 -5.67
N PHE A 332 -1.36 18.25 -6.51
CA PHE A 332 -0.70 19.57 -6.58
C PHE A 332 -1.10 20.44 -5.39
N TYR A 333 -2.38 20.43 -5.02
CA TYR A 333 -2.87 21.10 -3.83
C TYR A 333 -2.15 20.56 -2.58
N ALA A 334 -2.15 19.24 -2.39
CA ALA A 334 -1.48 18.58 -1.29
C ALA A 334 0.02 18.92 -1.24
N ALA A 335 0.72 18.86 -2.37
CA ALA A 335 2.15 19.21 -2.45
C ALA A 335 2.42 20.66 -2.00
N ALA A 336 1.58 21.62 -2.42
CA ALA A 336 1.70 23.01 -1.99
C ALA A 336 1.48 23.16 -0.47
N ARG A 337 0.41 22.55 0.08
CA ARG A 337 0.12 22.59 1.52
C ARG A 337 1.22 21.93 2.35
N LEU A 338 1.73 20.78 1.92
CA LEU A 338 2.83 20.08 2.59
C LEU A 338 4.12 20.91 2.56
N ALA A 339 4.43 21.60 1.47
CA ALA A 339 5.60 22.49 1.39
C ALA A 339 5.50 23.67 2.36
N GLU A 340 4.32 24.28 2.52
CA GLU A 340 4.10 25.34 3.52
C GLU A 340 4.30 24.84 4.96
N LEU A 341 3.76 23.66 5.28
CA LEU A 341 3.92 23.04 6.59
C LEU A 341 5.37 22.62 6.84
N GLU A 342 6.06 22.15 5.82
CA GLU A 342 7.47 21.80 5.92
C GLU A 342 8.32 23.02 6.24
N ALA A 343 8.09 24.16 5.57
CA ALA A 343 8.77 25.41 5.88
C ALA A 343 8.51 25.88 7.33
N ARG A 344 7.32 25.60 7.88
CA ARG A 344 6.96 25.95 9.25
C ARG A 344 7.56 25.02 10.31
N TYR A 345 7.67 23.72 10.01
CA TYR A 345 8.00 22.69 11.00
C TYR A 345 9.32 21.95 10.74
N ALA A 346 10.11 22.36 9.75
CA ALA A 346 11.38 21.72 9.43
C ALA A 346 12.25 21.52 10.69
N LEU A 347 12.75 20.31 10.85
CA LEU A 347 13.80 19.95 11.80
C LEU A 347 15.16 20.33 11.21
N GLU A 348 16.13 20.62 12.08
CA GLU A 348 17.52 20.77 11.67
C GLU A 348 18.09 19.46 11.12
N THR A 349 17.64 18.33 11.66
CA THR A 349 18.00 16.98 11.21
C THR A 349 16.74 16.15 11.04
N ASP A 350 16.66 15.42 9.93
CA ASP A 350 15.55 14.49 9.67
C ASP A 350 15.38 13.49 10.82
N LEU A 351 14.13 13.24 11.20
CA LEU A 351 13.79 12.20 12.15
C LEU A 351 14.24 10.84 11.61
N SER A 352 14.78 10.02 12.50
CA SER A 352 15.22 8.66 12.18
C SER A 352 15.08 7.74 13.39
N LEU A 353 14.95 6.44 13.15
CA LEU A 353 14.90 5.41 14.19
C LEU A 353 15.88 4.28 13.85
N GLY A 354 16.64 3.81 14.84
CA GLY A 354 17.48 2.62 14.69
C GLY A 354 16.67 1.32 14.71
N VAL A 355 17.16 0.30 13.99
CA VAL A 355 16.51 -1.02 13.89
C VAL A 355 16.34 -1.69 15.27
N GLU A 356 17.30 -1.54 16.18
CA GLU A 356 17.17 -2.09 17.55
C GLU A 356 16.09 -1.38 18.36
N ALA A 357 15.91 -0.07 18.14
CA ALA A 357 14.84 0.67 18.78
C ALA A 357 13.47 0.21 18.25
N LEU A 358 13.34 -0.04 16.94
CA LEU A 358 12.14 -0.69 16.40
C LEU A 358 11.85 -2.04 17.08
N ARG A 359 12.87 -2.89 17.24
CA ARG A 359 12.72 -4.18 17.92
C ARG A 359 12.15 -4.04 19.33
N SER A 360 12.51 -2.98 20.07
CA SER A 360 11.99 -2.72 21.41
C SER A 360 10.51 -2.28 21.46
N LEU A 361 9.92 -1.91 20.32
CA LEU A 361 8.50 -1.54 20.20
C LEU A 361 7.58 -2.72 19.88
N LEU A 362 8.18 -3.86 19.54
CA LEU A 362 7.48 -5.10 19.26
C LEU A 362 7.20 -5.85 20.58
N PRO A 363 6.08 -6.60 20.66
CA PRO A 363 5.68 -7.33 21.85
C PRO A 363 6.66 -8.44 22.28
#